data_AF-A0A072TI02-F1
#
_entry.id   AF-A0A072TI02-F1
#
_cell.length_a   1.000
_cell.length_b   1.000
_cell.length_c   1.000
_cell.angle_alpha   90.00
_cell.angle_beta   90.00
_cell.angle_gamma   90.00
#
_symmetry.space_group_name_H-M   'P 1'
#
loop_
_entity.id
_entity.type
_entity.pdbx_description
1 polymer ?
#
loop_
_entity_poly.entity_id
_entity_poly.type
_entity_poly.pdbx_seq_one_letter_code
_entity_poly.pdbx_strand_id
1 'polypeptide(L)' 'MVKIVIFVYSMIIFLSLSLVAIEAGRGYRCTTDSDCPPNMCPPGMEPKCVRY' A
#
# COMPACT_ATOMS: atom_id res chain seq x y z
N MET A 1 22.81 28.35 4.26
CA MET A 1 22.73 27.41 3.12
C MET A 1 22.53 25.96 3.57
N VAL A 2 23.39 25.39 4.42
CA VAL A 2 23.26 24.01 4.95
C VAL A 2 21.88 23.68 5.53
N LYS A 3 21.30 24.59 6.33
CA LYS A 3 19.95 24.40 6.90
C LYS A 3 18.85 24.27 5.84
N ILE A 4 18.97 25.00 4.72
CA ILE A 4 18.02 24.95 3.61
C ILE A 4 18.18 23.61 2.87
N VAL A 5 19.42 23.17 2.65
CA VAL A 5 19.71 21.87 2.03
C VAL A 5 19.14 20.73 2.86
N ILE A 6 19.31 20.76 4.18
CA ILE A 6 18.73 19.76 5.10
C ILE A 6 17.21 19.78 5.04
N PHE A 7 16.60 20.96 5.05
CA PHE A 7 15.14 21.10 4.95
C PHE A 7 14.60 20.50 3.64
N VAL A 8 15.25 20.80 2.50
CA VAL A 8 14.87 20.25 1.19
C VAL A 8 15.01 18.73 1.17
N TYR A 9 16.11 18.18 1.69
CA TYR A 9 16.30 16.72 1.78
C TYR A 9 15.22 16.05 2.64
N SER A 10 14.91 16.61 3.81
CA SER A 10 13.85 16.08 4.68
C SER A 10 12.48 16.12 4.00
N MET A 11 12.17 17.18 3.25
CA MET A 11 10.92 17.27 2.47
C MET A 11 10.85 16.21 1.36
N ILE A 12 11.94 16.01 0.61
CA ILE A 12 11.99 14.99 -0.45
C ILE A 12 11.78 13.59 0.14
N ILE A 13 12.46 13.27 1.25
CA ILE A 13 12.32 11.97 1.92
C ILE A 13 10.88 11.77 2.40
N PHE A 14 10.29 12.79 3.04
CA PHE A 14 8.92 12.73 3.54
C PHE A 14 7.91 12.50 2.41
N LEU A 15 8.02 13.23 1.30
CA LEU A 15 7.16 13.07 0.12
C LEU A 15 7.33 11.71 -0.54
N SER A 16 8.57 11.19 -0.58
CA SER A 16 8.84 9.87 -1.17
C SER A 16 8.21 8.75 -0.34
N LEU A 17 8.35 8.81 0.99
CA LEU A 17 7.76 7.84 1.90
C LEU A 17 6.23 7.92 1.91
N SER A 18 5.66 9.12 1.88
CA SER A 18 4.21 9.29 1.83
C SER A 18 3.61 8.75 0.52
N LEU A 19 4.29 8.91 -0.62
CA LEU A 19 3.86 8.34 -1.89
C LEU A 19 3.85 6.81 -1.87
N VAL A 20 4.89 6.19 -1.32
CA VAL A 20 4.95 4.73 -1.14
C VAL A 20 3.84 4.25 -0.19
N ALA A 21 3.59 4.98 0.91
CA ALA A 21 2.53 4.65 1.85
C ALA A 21 1.13 4.78 1.23
N ILE A 22 0.90 5.77 0.36
CA ILE A 22 -0.36 5.93 -0.37
C ILE A 22 -0.58 4.77 -1.34
N GLU A 23 0.44 4.35 -2.08
CA GLU A 23 0.32 3.19 -2.98
C GLU A 23 0.16 1.87 -2.21
N ALA A 24 0.85 1.70 -1.08
CA ALA A 24 0.64 0.54 -0.20
C ALA A 24 -0.77 0.55 0.45
N GLY A 25 -1.27 1.74 0.81
CA GLY A 25 -2.57 1.95 1.44
C GLY A 25 -3.76 1.90 0.47
N ARG A 26 -3.52 1.95 -0.85
CA ARG A 26 -4.56 1.76 -1.89
C ARG A 26 -5.19 0.37 -1.88
N GLY A 27 -4.77 -0.49 -0.96
CA GLY A 27 -5.19 -1.87 -0.84
C GLY A 27 -4.54 -2.69 -1.94
N TYR A 28 -4.13 -3.91 -1.62
CA TYR A 28 -3.95 -4.92 -2.66
C TYR A 28 -5.29 -5.04 -3.37
N ARG A 29 -5.40 -4.41 -4.55
CA ARG A 29 -6.52 -4.66 -5.45
C ARG A 29 -6.44 -6.15 -5.75
N CYS A 30 -7.31 -6.93 -5.12
CA CYS A 30 -7.55 -8.28 -5.59
C CYS A 30 -8.06 -8.11 -7.01
N THR A 31 -7.32 -8.65 -7.97
CA THR A 31 -7.69 -8.64 -9.39
C THR A 31 -8.19 -10.01 -9.83
N THR A 32 -7.69 -11.04 -9.16
CA THR A 32 -7.98 -12.47 -9.29
C THR A 32 -8.25 -13.06 -7.90
N ASP A 33 -8.96 -14.19 -7.84
CA ASP A 33 -9.25 -14.87 -6.58
C ASP A 33 -7.97 -15.32 -5.85
N SER A 34 -6.89 -15.59 -6.61
CA SER A 34 -5.57 -15.94 -6.06
C SER A 34 -4.84 -14.78 -5.36
N ASP A 35 -5.23 -13.54 -5.63
CA ASP A 35 -4.68 -12.38 -4.91
C ASP A 35 -5.23 -12.29 -3.48
N CYS A 36 -6.33 -12.99 -3.18
CA CYS A 36 -6.91 -13.02 -1.84
C CYS A 36 -6.13 -13.98 -0.93
N PRO A 37 -5.67 -13.53 0.25
CA PRO A 37 -5.03 -14.39 1.22
C PRO A 37 -5.96 -15.54 1.66
N PRO A 38 -5.45 -16.79 1.76
CA PRO A 38 -6.28 -17.95 2.10
C PRO A 38 -6.89 -17.87 3.51
N ASN A 39 -6.31 -17.05 4.39
CA ASN A 39 -6.73 -16.92 5.79
C ASN A 39 -7.68 -15.73 6.05
N MET A 40 -8.29 -15.18 4.99
CA MET A 40 -9.31 -14.13 5.15
C MET A 40 -10.70 -14.68 5.50
N CYS A 41 -10.96 -15.96 5.24
CA CYS A 41 -12.26 -16.57 5.44
C CYS A 41 -12.21 -17.72 6.48
N PRO A 42 -13.35 -18.02 7.13
CA PRO A 42 -13.48 -19.20 7.98
C PRO A 42 -13.17 -20.51 7.22
N PRO A 43 -12.77 -21.59 7.91
CA PRO A 43 -12.53 -22.87 7.29
C PRO A 43 -13.78 -23.37 6.53
N GLY A 44 -13.57 -23.80 5.28
CA GLY A 44 -14.66 -24.22 4.37
C GLY A 44 -15.20 -23.13 3.45
N MET A 45 -14.65 -21.91 3.50
CA MET A 45 -14.96 -20.83 2.56
C MET A 45 -13.72 -20.42 1.78
N GLU A 46 -13.88 -20.21 0.47
CA GLU A 46 -12.82 -19.69 -0.41
C GLU A 46 -12.98 -18.18 -0.58
N PRO A 47 -11.92 -17.38 -0.33
CA PRO A 47 -11.98 -15.96 -0.56
C PRO A 47 -12.08 -15.67 -2.07
N LYS A 48 -12.96 -14.74 -2.45
CA LYS A 48 -13.16 -14.32 -3.84
C LYS A 48 -12.95 -12.84 -4.03
N CYS A 49 -12.40 -12.49 -5.17
CA CYS A 49 -12.23 -11.12 -5.61
C CYS A 49 -13.60 -10.54 -6.02
N VAL A 50 -14.18 -9.67 -5.20
CA VAL A 50 -15.44 -8.97 -5.52
C VAL A 50 -15.12 -7.76 -6.40
N ARG A 51 -15.43 -7.83 -7.69
CA ARG A 51 -15.43 -6.66 -8.59
C ARG A 51 -16.78 -5.96 -8.48
N TYR A 52 -16.78 -4.72 -8.00
CA TYR A 52 -17.93 -3.80 -8.07
C TYR A 52 -17.91 -3.02 -9.38
#